data_AF-A0A6H9V885-F1
#
_entry.id   AF-A0A6H9V885-F1
#
_cell.length_a   1.000
_cell.length_b   1.000
_cell.length_c   1.000
_cell.angle_alpha   90.00
_cell.angle_beta   90.00
_cell.angle_gamma   90.00
#
_symmetry.space_group_name_H-M   'P 1'
#
loop_
_entity.id
_entity.type
_entity.pdbx_description
1 polymer ?
#
loop_
_entity_poly.entity_id
_entity_poly.type
_entity_poly.pdbx_seq_one_letter_code
_entity_poly.pdbx_strand_id
1 'polypeptide(L)'
;MATTNDPPLIFWGRCRSGRRWFWTASEYDGDQVHGWADTPDAASSQANAAALRLAAGRYANVRVLHGVATEKLKQLNAAKRQAKAPRSARTGAVPPPNPVGYLYAIEPGRYELDDVTWIPGKVVQFPITRKTAKRVYYLRPRFLYMPGPDWESGYVDRQELERHGSVHVPHWLLLFAQPPEIPKPAATPGVKELKAAMAAAHPDRGGTDEAFIAARERYLRALRRAA
;
A
#
# COMPACT_ATOMS: atom_id res chain seq x y z
N MET A 1 32.04 -36.30 22.56
CA MET A 1 32.62 -35.99 21.24
C MET A 1 32.28 -37.15 20.33
N ALA A 2 31.20 -37.03 19.54
CA ALA A 2 30.83 -38.06 18.59
C ALA A 2 31.83 -38.03 17.43
N THR A 3 32.64 -39.08 17.31
CA THR A 3 33.41 -39.34 16.09
C THR A 3 32.44 -39.91 15.07
N THR A 4 31.65 -39.04 14.43
CA THR A 4 30.71 -39.46 13.40
C THR A 4 31.50 -39.83 12.15
N ASN A 5 31.85 -41.11 12.06
CA ASN A 5 32.34 -41.78 10.85
C ASN A 5 31.29 -41.80 9.72
N ASP A 6 30.15 -41.14 9.89
CA ASP A 6 29.12 -41.07 8.87
C ASP A 6 29.58 -40.17 7.73
N PRO A 7 29.49 -40.64 6.47
CA PRO A 7 29.84 -39.82 5.32
C PRO A 7 28.96 -38.57 5.27
N PRO A 8 29.56 -37.37 5.11
CA PRO A 8 28.80 -36.14 5.04
C PRO A 8 27.79 -36.19 3.89
N LEU A 9 26.60 -35.70 4.16
CA LEU A 9 25.55 -35.55 3.17
C LEU A 9 25.67 -34.15 2.54
N ILE A 10 26.08 -34.12 1.27
CA ILE A 10 26.32 -32.90 0.52
C ILE A 10 25.28 -32.80 -0.58
N PHE A 11 24.67 -31.63 -0.69
CA PHE A 11 23.74 -31.30 -1.76
C PHE A 11 24.35 -30.24 -2.66
N TRP A 12 24.11 -30.33 -3.95
CA TRP A 12 24.33 -29.20 -4.83
C TRP A 12 23.22 -29.07 -5.85
N GLY A 13 23.03 -27.86 -6.37
CA GLY A 13 22.01 -27.58 -7.35
C GLY A 13 22.26 -26.28 -8.10
N ARG A 14 21.44 -26.05 -9.13
CA ARG A 14 21.44 -24.82 -9.91
C ARG A 14 20.02 -24.41 -10.29
N CYS A 15 19.80 -23.12 -10.48
CA CYS A 15 18.55 -22.58 -11.01
C CYS A 15 18.81 -21.36 -11.91
N ARG A 16 17.88 -21.08 -12.82
CA ARG A 16 17.96 -19.92 -13.72
C ARG A 16 17.47 -18.67 -12.99
N SER A 17 18.21 -17.57 -13.09
CA SER A 17 17.78 -16.26 -12.59
C SER A 17 18.17 -15.17 -13.58
N GLY A 18 17.16 -14.69 -14.32
CA GLY A 18 17.35 -13.79 -15.45
C GLY A 18 18.20 -14.42 -16.57
N ARG A 19 19.31 -13.76 -16.91
CA ARG A 19 20.26 -14.19 -17.94
C ARG A 19 21.38 -15.10 -17.41
N ARG A 20 21.47 -15.29 -16.10
CA ARG A 20 22.55 -16.05 -15.45
C ARG A 20 21.99 -17.26 -14.70
N TRP A 21 22.88 -18.15 -14.33
CA TRP A 21 22.59 -19.35 -13.56
C TRP A 21 23.18 -19.19 -12.16
N PHE A 22 22.31 -19.34 -11.15
CA PHE A 22 22.71 -19.41 -9.76
C PHE A 22 22.99 -20.87 -9.41
N TRP A 23 24.05 -21.12 -8.64
CA TRP A 23 24.35 -22.44 -8.12
C TRP A 23 24.68 -22.39 -6.63
N THR A 24 24.48 -23.51 -5.94
CA THR A 24 24.88 -23.68 -4.53
C THR A 24 25.33 -25.12 -4.28
N ALA A 25 26.25 -25.28 -3.33
CA ALA A 25 26.58 -26.55 -2.70
C ALA A 25 26.58 -26.36 -1.17
N SER A 26 26.07 -27.33 -0.43
CA SER A 26 25.96 -27.27 1.03
C SER A 26 26.08 -28.66 1.65
N GLU A 27 26.78 -28.75 2.77
CA GLU A 27 26.66 -29.87 3.71
C GLU A 27 25.38 -29.70 4.55
N TYR A 28 24.68 -30.78 4.88
CA TYR A 28 23.35 -30.73 5.53
C TYR A 28 23.31 -29.83 6.79
N ASP A 29 24.33 -29.92 7.64
CA ASP A 29 24.47 -29.14 8.89
C ASP A 29 25.74 -28.27 8.91
N GLY A 30 26.30 -27.96 7.73
CA GLY A 30 27.64 -27.40 7.63
C GLY A 30 27.75 -26.19 6.71
N ASP A 31 28.93 -26.07 6.11
CA ASP A 31 29.26 -24.95 5.25
C ASP A 31 28.40 -24.94 3.99
N GLN A 32 28.08 -23.73 3.55
CA GLN A 32 27.36 -23.50 2.31
C GLN A 32 28.08 -22.50 1.43
N VAL A 33 28.29 -22.89 0.18
CA VAL A 33 28.90 -22.06 -0.86
C VAL A 33 27.94 -21.89 -2.03
N HIS A 34 28.05 -20.76 -2.72
CA HIS A 34 27.20 -20.43 -3.85
C HIS A 34 27.90 -19.48 -4.81
N GLY A 35 27.38 -19.39 -6.03
CA GLY A 35 27.95 -18.52 -7.04
C GLY A 35 27.04 -18.33 -8.25
N TRP A 36 27.60 -17.68 -9.26
CA TRP A 36 26.93 -17.33 -10.50
C TRP A 36 27.76 -17.77 -11.69
N ALA A 37 27.10 -18.33 -12.71
CA ALA A 37 27.70 -18.64 -14.00
C ALA A 37 26.79 -18.17 -15.13
N ASP A 38 27.35 -17.99 -16.33
CA ASP A 38 26.60 -17.48 -17.47
C ASP A 38 25.88 -18.59 -18.25
N THR A 39 26.33 -19.84 -18.12
CA THR A 39 25.75 -21.02 -18.78
C THR A 39 25.31 -22.08 -17.76
N PRO A 40 24.34 -22.94 -18.12
CA PRO A 40 23.90 -24.03 -17.25
C PRO A 40 25.04 -25.01 -16.93
N ASP A 41 25.89 -25.30 -17.90
CA ASP A 41 26.98 -26.28 -17.74
C ASP A 41 28.10 -25.74 -16.86
N ALA A 42 28.43 -24.45 -17.00
CA ALA A 42 29.38 -23.80 -16.10
C ALA A 42 28.86 -23.78 -14.65
N ALA A 43 27.55 -23.54 -14.45
CA ALA A 43 26.94 -23.63 -13.13
C ALA A 43 27.00 -25.05 -12.56
N SER A 44 26.70 -26.09 -13.35
CA SER A 44 26.84 -27.49 -12.92
C SER A 44 28.29 -27.83 -12.54
N SER A 45 29.25 -27.44 -13.38
CA SER A 45 30.68 -27.71 -13.16
C SER A 45 31.18 -27.05 -11.87
N GLN A 46 30.85 -25.77 -11.67
CA GLN A 46 31.24 -25.02 -10.47
C GLN A 46 30.59 -25.58 -9.21
N ALA A 47 29.31 -25.95 -9.26
CA ALA A 47 28.58 -26.53 -8.14
C ALA A 47 29.13 -27.90 -7.74
N ASN A 48 29.43 -28.76 -8.72
CA ASN A 48 30.05 -30.05 -8.48
C ASN A 48 31.46 -29.89 -7.88
N ALA A 49 32.28 -28.99 -8.43
CA ALA A 49 33.61 -28.70 -7.88
C ALA A 49 33.51 -28.18 -6.43
N ALA A 50 32.52 -27.36 -6.12
CA ALA A 50 32.25 -26.90 -4.77
C ALA A 50 31.82 -28.03 -3.82
N ALA A 51 30.97 -28.94 -4.28
CA ALA A 51 30.57 -30.13 -3.50
C ALA A 51 31.77 -31.04 -3.20
N LEU A 52 32.69 -31.22 -4.15
CA LEU A 52 33.93 -31.98 -3.94
C LEU A 52 34.86 -31.30 -2.93
N ARG A 53 34.94 -29.97 -2.92
CA ARG A 53 35.69 -29.23 -1.91
C ARG A 53 35.09 -29.40 -0.52
N LEU A 54 33.76 -29.35 -0.38
CA LEU A 54 33.07 -29.61 0.88
C LEU A 54 33.29 -31.04 1.39
N ALA A 55 33.41 -32.01 0.48
CA ALA A 55 33.77 -33.38 0.85
C ALA A 55 35.18 -33.47 1.45
N ALA A 56 36.09 -32.57 1.07
CA ALA A 56 37.45 -32.46 1.61
C ALA A 56 38.23 -33.80 1.58
N GLY A 57 38.05 -34.59 0.51
CA GLY A 57 38.69 -35.91 0.36
C GLY A 57 38.05 -37.03 1.18
N ARG A 58 36.99 -36.76 1.94
CA ARG A 58 36.19 -37.78 2.66
C ARG A 58 35.24 -38.48 1.70
N TYR A 59 34.92 -39.75 1.97
CA TYR A 59 33.78 -40.42 1.34
C TYR A 59 32.51 -39.65 1.71
N ALA A 60 31.73 -39.20 0.72
CA ALA A 60 30.58 -38.31 0.91
C ALA A 60 29.38 -38.76 0.08
N ASN A 61 28.18 -38.59 0.64
CA ASN A 61 26.94 -38.79 -0.09
C ASN A 61 26.58 -37.51 -0.83
N VAL A 62 26.87 -37.43 -2.12
CA VAL A 62 26.57 -36.23 -2.94
C VAL A 62 25.23 -36.41 -3.67
N ARG A 63 24.29 -35.50 -3.44
CA ARG A 63 22.98 -35.48 -4.12
C ARG A 63 22.80 -34.20 -4.94
N VAL A 64 22.32 -34.36 -6.16
CA VAL A 64 21.98 -33.22 -7.03
C VAL A 64 20.51 -32.85 -6.82
N LEU A 65 20.27 -31.73 -6.15
CA LEU A 65 18.94 -31.23 -5.83
C LEU A 65 18.80 -29.77 -6.26
N HIS A 66 18.26 -29.50 -7.44
CA HIS A 66 18.11 -28.12 -7.94
C HIS A 66 17.21 -27.23 -7.06
N GLY A 67 16.28 -27.82 -6.30
CA GLY A 67 15.45 -27.10 -5.34
C GLY A 67 16.25 -26.35 -4.28
N VAL A 68 17.41 -26.87 -3.85
CA VAL A 68 18.24 -26.21 -2.81
C VAL A 68 18.82 -24.88 -3.31
N ALA A 69 19.11 -24.76 -4.61
CA ALA A 69 19.56 -23.53 -5.23
C ALA A 69 18.44 -22.49 -5.30
N THR A 70 17.22 -22.91 -5.63
CA THR A 70 16.04 -22.05 -5.62
C THR A 70 15.78 -21.47 -4.24
N GLU A 71 15.78 -22.29 -3.19
CA GLU A 71 15.54 -21.82 -1.83
C GLU A 71 16.66 -20.90 -1.32
N LYS A 72 17.93 -21.24 -1.59
CA LYS A 72 19.04 -20.36 -1.20
C LYS A 72 18.97 -19.01 -1.89
N LEU A 73 18.64 -18.96 -3.18
CA LEU A 73 18.49 -17.71 -3.90
C LEU A 73 17.35 -16.85 -3.33
N LYS A 74 16.22 -17.48 -2.93
CA LYS A 74 15.12 -16.77 -2.25
C LYS A 74 15.59 -16.14 -0.94
N GLN A 75 16.35 -16.88 -0.12
CA GLN A 75 16.91 -16.38 1.14
C GLN A 75 17.85 -15.19 0.92
N LEU A 76 18.80 -15.28 -0.03
CA LEU A 76 19.71 -14.19 -0.35
C LEU A 76 18.96 -12.94 -0.84
N ASN A 77 17.94 -13.12 -1.67
CA ASN A 77 17.11 -12.01 -2.14
C ASN A 77 16.24 -11.42 -1.03
N ALA A 78 15.78 -12.22 -0.06
CA ALA A 78 15.06 -11.74 1.12
C ALA A 78 15.99 -10.93 2.03
N ALA A 79 17.17 -11.45 2.36
CA ALA A 79 18.18 -10.74 3.14
C ALA A 79 18.60 -9.43 2.47
N LYS A 80 18.82 -9.43 1.16
CA LYS A 80 19.12 -8.20 0.38
C LYS A 80 17.96 -7.21 0.41
N ARG A 81 16.71 -7.68 0.40
CA ARG A 81 15.52 -6.82 0.54
C ARG A 81 15.41 -6.23 1.94
N GLN A 82 15.76 -6.97 2.98
CA GLN A 82 15.75 -6.50 4.38
C GLN A 82 16.90 -5.52 4.66
N ALA A 83 18.11 -5.80 4.17
CA ALA A 83 19.27 -4.94 4.32
C ALA A 83 19.14 -3.63 3.54
N LYS A 84 18.35 -3.63 2.46
CA LYS A 84 18.01 -2.41 1.75
C LYS A 84 16.93 -1.68 2.53
N ALA A 85 17.28 -0.50 3.07
CA ALA A 85 16.31 0.39 3.70
C ALA A 85 15.02 0.48 2.84
N PRO A 86 13.83 0.41 3.46
CA PRO A 86 12.56 0.32 2.74
C PRO A 86 12.50 1.45 1.72
N ARG A 87 12.46 1.10 0.44
CA ARG A 87 12.45 2.05 -0.68
C ARG A 87 11.18 2.92 -0.70
N SER A 88 10.27 2.72 0.25
CA SER A 88 9.01 3.45 0.43
C SER A 88 8.97 4.36 1.65
N ALA A 89 9.99 4.41 2.50
CA ALA A 89 10.07 5.48 3.51
C ALA A 89 10.89 6.65 2.95
N ARG A 90 10.45 7.22 1.82
CA ARG A 90 10.79 8.62 1.52
C ARG A 90 9.76 9.51 2.24
N THR A 91 9.53 9.23 3.51
CA THR A 91 8.93 10.17 4.46
C THR A 91 9.81 11.42 4.44
N GLY A 92 9.19 12.58 4.24
CA GLY A 92 9.88 13.86 4.03
C GLY A 92 10.10 14.24 2.56
N ALA A 93 9.40 13.64 1.59
CA ALA A 93 9.37 14.16 0.22
C ALA A 93 8.70 15.54 0.18
N VAL A 94 9.47 16.62 0.33
CA VAL A 94 8.94 17.98 0.23
C VAL A 94 8.31 18.16 -1.16
N PRO A 95 7.07 18.69 -1.25
CA PRO A 95 6.46 19.01 -2.53
C PRO A 95 7.40 19.87 -3.37
N PRO A 96 7.58 19.56 -4.66
CA PRO A 96 8.41 20.39 -5.51
C PRO A 96 7.81 21.81 -5.57
N PRO A 97 8.64 22.87 -5.57
CA PRO A 97 8.14 24.25 -5.58
C PRO A 97 7.29 24.54 -6.83
N ASN A 98 7.56 23.83 -7.93
CA ASN A 98 6.81 23.93 -9.19
C ASN A 98 6.39 22.52 -9.66
N PRO A 99 5.23 22.00 -9.23
CA PRO A 99 4.75 20.71 -9.72
C PRO A 99 4.32 20.78 -11.18
N VAL A 100 4.37 19.64 -11.89
CA VAL A 100 3.99 19.54 -13.32
C VAL A 100 2.46 19.66 -13.52
N GLY A 101 1.72 19.65 -12.42
CA GLY A 101 0.27 19.73 -12.36
C GLY A 101 -0.23 19.11 -11.06
N TYR A 102 -1.54 18.94 -10.95
CA TYR A 102 -2.18 18.37 -9.76
C TYR A 102 -3.14 17.26 -10.13
N LEU A 103 -3.29 16.30 -9.23
CA LEU A 103 -4.49 15.48 -9.13
C LEU A 103 -5.36 16.04 -8.02
N TYR A 104 -6.64 15.76 -8.09
CA TYR A 104 -7.63 16.31 -7.15
C TYR A 104 -8.36 15.18 -6.44
N ALA A 105 -8.71 15.35 -5.17
CA ALA A 105 -9.67 14.50 -4.49
C ALA A 105 -10.67 15.36 -3.73
N ILE A 106 -11.79 14.77 -3.33
CA ILE A 106 -12.74 15.40 -2.44
C ILE A 106 -12.46 14.90 -1.02
N GLU A 107 -12.09 15.82 -0.13
CA GLU A 107 -12.20 15.57 1.31
C GLU A 107 -13.66 15.82 1.69
N PRO A 108 -14.41 14.78 2.10
CA PRO A 108 -15.81 14.95 2.45
C PRO A 108 -15.94 15.84 3.68
N GLY A 109 -17.04 16.59 3.74
CA GLY A 109 -17.36 17.36 4.95
C GLY A 109 -17.58 16.43 6.13
N ARG A 110 -17.27 16.91 7.33
CA ARG A 110 -17.39 16.16 8.58
C ARG A 110 -17.74 17.07 9.73
N TYR A 111 -18.28 16.51 10.79
CA TYR A 111 -18.34 17.21 12.08
C TYR A 111 -16.97 17.13 12.77
N GLU A 112 -16.60 18.16 13.52
CA GLU A 112 -15.51 18.09 14.48
C GLU A 112 -15.87 17.16 15.65
N LEU A 113 -14.88 16.89 16.51
CA LEU A 113 -15.02 16.05 17.71
C LEU A 113 -16.11 16.55 18.68
N ASP A 114 -16.55 17.80 18.54
CA ASP A 114 -17.64 18.39 19.32
C ASP A 114 -19.03 18.01 18.82
N ASP A 115 -19.16 17.33 17.67
CA ASP A 115 -20.40 16.96 16.97
C ASP A 115 -21.33 18.15 16.63
N VAL A 116 -20.85 19.38 16.77
CA VAL A 116 -21.62 20.62 16.56
C VAL A 116 -21.06 21.37 15.37
N THR A 117 -19.74 21.42 15.22
CA THR A 117 -19.09 22.21 14.18
C THR A 117 -18.96 21.40 12.89
N TRP A 118 -19.73 21.77 11.86
CA TRP A 118 -19.61 21.17 10.53
C TRP A 118 -18.48 21.83 9.73
N ILE A 119 -17.48 21.03 9.36
CA ILE A 119 -16.44 21.41 8.42
C ILE A 119 -16.93 21.06 7.01
N PRO A 120 -17.08 22.05 6.09
CA PRO A 120 -17.44 21.77 4.72
C PRO A 120 -16.34 20.96 4.03
N GLY A 121 -16.77 20.05 3.15
CA GLY A 121 -15.84 19.32 2.30
C GLY A 121 -15.05 20.28 1.41
N LYS A 122 -13.86 19.87 0.99
CA LYS A 122 -12.98 20.67 0.13
C LYS A 122 -12.31 19.81 -0.93
N VAL A 123 -11.90 20.45 -2.03
CA VAL A 123 -11.04 19.81 -3.02
C VAL A 123 -9.60 19.87 -2.52
N VAL A 124 -8.96 18.71 -2.38
CA VAL A 124 -7.55 18.59 -1.99
C VAL A 124 -6.71 18.35 -3.23
N GLN A 125 -5.58 19.05 -3.31
CA GLN A 125 -4.66 18.97 -4.43
C GLN A 125 -3.46 18.08 -4.09
N PHE A 126 -3.08 17.23 -5.03
CA PHE A 126 -1.94 16.31 -4.92
C PHE A 126 -0.93 16.64 -6.02
N PRO A 127 0.26 17.18 -5.68
CA PRO A 127 1.22 17.63 -6.67
C PRO A 127 1.78 16.46 -7.48
N ILE A 128 1.74 16.59 -8.80
CA ILE A 128 2.30 15.61 -9.74
C ILE A 128 3.81 15.87 -9.85
N THR A 129 4.59 14.84 -9.54
CA THR A 129 6.06 14.88 -9.62
C THR A 129 6.57 14.46 -10.98
N ARG A 130 5.90 13.51 -11.64
CA ARG A 130 6.28 13.02 -12.97
C ARG A 130 5.12 12.36 -13.70
N LYS A 131 5.02 12.57 -15.01
CA LYS A 131 4.15 11.80 -15.91
C LYS A 131 4.98 10.92 -16.83
N THR A 132 4.56 9.68 -17.04
CA THR A 132 5.13 8.77 -18.05
C THR A 132 4.02 8.36 -19.03
N ALA A 133 4.33 7.51 -20.01
CA ALA A 133 3.32 6.98 -20.92
C ALA A 133 2.26 6.12 -20.21
N LYS A 134 2.63 5.44 -19.11
CA LYS A 134 1.73 4.52 -18.39
C LYS A 134 1.27 5.02 -17.03
N ARG A 135 2.00 5.95 -16.40
CA ARG A 135 1.77 6.30 -14.99
C ARG A 135 1.86 7.80 -14.73
N VAL A 136 1.04 8.27 -13.82
CA VAL A 136 1.16 9.60 -13.20
C VAL A 136 1.64 9.39 -11.76
N TYR A 137 2.80 9.95 -11.43
CA TYR A 137 3.39 9.92 -10.10
C TYR A 137 3.05 11.23 -9.37
N TYR A 138 2.61 11.12 -8.13
CA TYR A 138 2.17 12.27 -7.32
C TYR A 138 2.63 12.10 -5.87
N LEU A 139 2.59 13.19 -5.10
CA LEU A 139 2.79 13.14 -3.65
C LEU A 139 1.45 13.25 -2.94
N ARG A 140 1.30 12.51 -1.85
CA ARG A 140 0.15 12.60 -0.95
C ARG A 140 0.62 12.64 0.50
N PRO A 141 -0.09 13.31 1.41
CA PRO A 141 0.18 13.17 2.82
C PRO A 141 -0.03 11.71 3.22
N ARG A 142 0.83 11.20 4.11
CA ARG A 142 0.70 9.86 4.68
C ARG A 142 -0.65 9.65 5.37
N PHE A 143 -1.16 10.70 6.00
CA PHE A 143 -2.46 10.75 6.65
C PHE A 143 -3.26 11.92 6.08
N LEU A 144 -4.36 11.64 5.37
CA LEU A 144 -5.20 12.70 4.76
C LEU A 144 -5.75 13.70 5.79
N TYR A 145 -6.03 13.22 7.01
CA TYR A 145 -6.65 14.02 8.07
C TYR A 145 -5.64 14.64 9.05
N MET A 146 -4.35 14.38 8.88
CA MET A 146 -3.29 15.00 9.68
C MET A 146 -2.30 15.69 8.77
N PRO A 147 -2.34 17.04 8.65
CA PRO A 147 -1.30 17.76 7.94
C PRO A 147 0.03 17.54 8.68
N GLY A 148 0.92 16.77 8.06
CA GLY A 148 2.27 16.53 8.53
C GLY A 148 3.27 16.74 7.38
N PRO A 149 4.57 16.93 7.68
CA PRO A 149 5.62 17.06 6.67
C PRO A 149 5.84 15.75 5.87
N ASP A 150 5.19 14.67 6.29
CA ASP A 150 5.35 13.35 5.73
C ASP A 150 4.49 13.16 4.48
N TRP A 151 5.10 13.48 3.35
CA TRP A 151 4.58 13.13 2.05
C TRP A 151 5.09 11.76 1.60
N GLU A 152 4.20 10.99 1.00
CA GLU A 152 4.48 9.72 0.36
C GLU A 152 4.28 9.82 -1.15
N SER A 153 5.10 9.10 -1.91
CA SER A 153 4.93 8.99 -3.35
C SER A 153 3.86 7.96 -3.70
N GLY A 154 2.84 8.38 -4.44
CA GLY A 154 1.84 7.53 -5.07
C GLY A 154 2.00 7.48 -6.58
N TYR A 155 1.31 6.53 -7.23
CA TYR A 155 1.11 6.56 -8.67
C TYR A 155 -0.28 6.05 -9.04
N VAL A 156 -0.78 6.49 -10.19
CA VAL A 156 -1.99 5.98 -10.83
C VAL A 156 -1.70 5.59 -12.28
N ASP A 157 -2.55 4.73 -12.84
CA ASP A 157 -2.53 4.45 -14.27
C ASP A 157 -2.97 5.70 -15.04
N ARG A 158 -2.16 6.09 -16.02
CA ARG A 158 -2.41 7.30 -16.81
C ARG A 158 -3.56 7.12 -17.79
N GLN A 159 -3.63 5.96 -18.43
CA GLN A 159 -4.61 5.70 -19.48
C GLN A 159 -6.01 5.58 -18.88
N GLU A 160 -6.13 4.95 -17.72
CA GLU A 160 -7.38 4.88 -16.98
C GLU A 160 -7.86 6.27 -16.56
N LEU A 161 -6.96 7.07 -15.97
CA LEU A 161 -7.27 8.44 -15.55
C LEU A 161 -7.68 9.34 -16.72
N GLU A 162 -7.00 9.25 -17.86
CA GLU A 162 -7.33 10.03 -19.05
C GLU A 162 -8.65 9.58 -19.69
N ARG A 163 -8.96 8.28 -19.65
CA ARG A 163 -10.19 7.72 -20.22
C ARG A 163 -11.42 8.07 -19.39
N HIS A 164 -11.32 7.98 -18.08
CA HIS A 164 -12.47 8.13 -17.17
C HIS A 164 -12.54 9.50 -16.49
N GLY A 165 -11.48 10.30 -16.57
CA GLY A 165 -11.33 11.55 -15.83
C GLY A 165 -11.05 11.36 -14.33
N SER A 166 -11.19 10.12 -13.82
CA SER A 166 -10.93 9.75 -12.45
C SER A 166 -10.41 8.31 -12.32
N VAL A 167 -9.80 7.99 -11.18
CA VAL A 167 -9.26 6.67 -10.87
C VAL A 167 -9.34 6.38 -9.36
N HIS A 168 -9.74 5.16 -9.01
CA HIS A 168 -9.76 4.72 -7.62
C HIS A 168 -8.36 4.34 -7.17
N VAL A 169 -7.98 4.77 -5.96
CA VAL A 169 -6.74 4.35 -5.31
C VAL A 169 -7.02 3.62 -4.00
N PRO A 170 -6.11 2.74 -3.54
CA PRO A 170 -6.28 2.04 -2.27
C PRO A 170 -6.51 3.03 -1.12
N HIS A 171 -7.33 2.63 -0.12
CA HIS A 171 -7.78 3.46 1.00
C HIS A 171 -8.87 4.49 0.62
N TRP A 172 -9.71 4.11 -0.36
CA TRP A 172 -11.02 4.73 -0.65
C TRP A 172 -10.98 6.16 -1.21
N LEU A 173 -9.84 6.58 -1.77
CA LEU A 173 -9.75 7.87 -2.46
C LEU A 173 -10.08 7.70 -3.95
N LEU A 174 -10.93 8.60 -4.45
CA LEU A 174 -11.11 8.83 -5.87
C LEU A 174 -10.26 10.04 -6.27
N LEU A 175 -9.34 9.85 -7.22
CA LEU A 175 -8.51 10.92 -7.76
C LEU A 175 -9.04 11.36 -9.11
N PHE A 176 -9.11 12.67 -9.34
CA PHE A 176 -9.62 13.31 -10.54
C PHE A 176 -8.49 14.04 -11.28
N ALA A 177 -8.57 14.04 -12.61
CA ALA A 177 -7.64 14.77 -13.48
C ALA A 177 -7.87 16.29 -13.45
N GLN A 178 -9.11 16.71 -13.17
CA GLN A 178 -9.53 18.10 -13.05
C GLN A 178 -10.20 18.31 -11.68
N PRO A 179 -10.25 19.55 -11.15
CA PRO A 179 -10.94 19.83 -9.90
C PRO A 179 -12.42 19.43 -10.01
N PRO A 180 -12.90 18.47 -9.20
CA PRO A 180 -14.31 18.10 -9.23
C PRO A 180 -15.15 19.17 -8.52
N GLU A 181 -16.42 19.29 -8.89
CA GLU A 181 -17.38 20.06 -8.12
C GLU A 181 -17.73 19.31 -6.83
N ILE A 182 -17.70 20.01 -5.70
CA ILE A 182 -18.12 19.43 -4.43
C ILE A 182 -19.64 19.40 -4.42
N PRO A 183 -20.27 18.23 -4.18
CA PRO A 183 -21.71 18.16 -4.06
C PRO A 183 -22.14 19.10 -2.94
N LYS A 184 -22.98 20.09 -3.27
CA LYS A 184 -23.58 20.93 -2.24
C LYS A 184 -24.44 20.02 -1.36
N PRO A 185 -24.25 20.02 -0.03
CA PRO A 185 -25.17 19.30 0.83
C PRO A 185 -26.59 19.84 0.58
N ALA A 186 -27.56 18.93 0.53
CA ALA A 186 -28.96 19.35 0.48
C ALA A 186 -29.21 20.31 1.64
N ALA A 187 -29.90 21.43 1.37
CA ALA A 187 -30.18 22.44 2.38
C ALA A 187 -30.88 21.78 3.57
N THR A 188 -30.25 21.80 4.73
CA THR A 188 -30.87 21.32 5.97
C THR A 188 -32.07 22.21 6.27
N PRO A 189 -33.24 21.65 6.61
CA PRO A 189 -34.40 22.47 6.94
C PRO A 189 -34.08 23.44 8.08
N GLY A 190 -34.46 24.70 7.94
CA GLY A 190 -34.19 25.72 8.94
C GLY A 190 -34.93 25.43 10.25
N VAL A 191 -34.49 26.00 11.38
CA VAL A 191 -35.14 25.82 12.69
C VAL A 191 -36.64 26.17 12.63
N LYS A 192 -37.00 27.21 11.86
CA LYS A 192 -38.39 27.61 11.63
C LYS A 192 -39.21 26.53 10.91
N GLU A 193 -38.62 25.90 9.88
CA GLU A 193 -39.27 24.83 9.12
C GLU A 193 -39.42 23.56 9.95
N LEU A 194 -38.40 23.22 10.74
CA LEU A 194 -38.45 22.08 11.67
C LEU A 194 -39.50 22.30 12.77
N LYS A 195 -39.64 23.53 13.28
CA LYS A 195 -40.70 23.88 14.23
C LYS A 195 -42.08 23.73 13.60
N ALA A 196 -42.25 24.16 12.35
CA ALA A 196 -43.50 23.99 11.61
C ALA A 196 -43.82 22.51 11.35
N ALA A 197 -42.83 21.71 10.96
CA ALA A 197 -42.97 20.26 10.76
C ALA A 197 -43.31 19.52 12.06
N MET A 198 -42.69 19.90 13.19
CA MET A 198 -43.05 19.38 14.51
C MET A 198 -44.49 19.72 14.88
N ALA A 199 -44.92 20.96 14.64
CA ALA A 199 -46.30 21.36 14.90
C ALA A 199 -47.31 20.64 13.98
N ALA A 200 -46.96 20.37 12.72
CA ALA A 200 -47.81 19.62 11.79
C ALA A 200 -47.93 18.14 12.16
N ALA A 201 -46.89 17.54 12.75
CA ALA A 201 -46.88 16.14 13.17
C ALA A 201 -47.58 15.89 14.52
N HIS A 202 -48.12 16.91 15.18
CA HIS A 202 -48.74 16.77 16.50
C HIS A 202 -50.01 15.91 16.44
N PRO A 203 -50.25 15.00 17.41
CA PRO A 203 -51.45 14.17 17.47
C PRO A 203 -52.77 14.95 17.39
N ASP A 204 -52.87 16.06 18.14
CA ASP A 204 -54.03 16.97 18.10
C ASP A 204 -54.32 17.61 16.72
N ARG A 205 -53.40 17.46 15.76
CA ARG A 205 -53.56 17.92 14.37
C ARG A 205 -53.65 16.78 13.37
N GLY A 206 -53.91 15.57 13.84
CA GLY A 206 -54.04 14.36 13.01
C GLY A 206 -52.71 13.67 12.70
N GLY A 207 -51.62 14.01 13.41
CA GLY A 207 -50.36 13.28 13.35
C GLY A 207 -50.33 12.05 14.27
N THR A 208 -49.18 11.36 14.32
CA THR A 208 -48.93 10.26 15.27
C THR A 208 -47.90 10.69 16.32
N ASP A 209 -47.96 10.11 17.52
CA ASP A 209 -46.97 10.35 18.58
C ASP A 209 -45.54 10.06 18.09
N GLU A 210 -45.35 8.99 17.33
CA GLU A 210 -44.08 8.59 16.74
C GLU A 210 -43.54 9.66 15.78
N ALA A 211 -44.39 10.20 14.90
CA ALA A 211 -44.02 11.26 13.98
C ALA A 211 -43.67 12.56 14.72
N PHE A 212 -44.41 12.88 15.78
CA PHE A 212 -44.14 14.04 16.63
C PHE A 212 -42.81 13.92 17.38
N ILE A 213 -42.53 12.77 18.00
CA ILE A 213 -41.27 12.49 18.72
C ILE A 213 -40.09 12.64 17.75
N ALA A 214 -40.15 12.01 16.58
CA ALA A 214 -39.08 12.10 15.58
C ALA A 214 -38.88 13.55 15.09
N ALA A 215 -39.95 14.32 14.87
CA ALA A 215 -39.86 15.72 14.46
C ALA A 215 -39.29 16.61 15.58
N ARG A 216 -39.68 16.37 16.83
CA ARG A 216 -39.17 17.07 18.02
C ARG A 216 -37.69 16.81 18.22
N GLU A 217 -37.23 15.57 18.06
CA GLU A 217 -35.80 15.26 18.13
C GLU A 217 -34.97 15.98 17.06
N ARG A 218 -35.48 16.08 15.83
CA ARG A 218 -34.82 16.85 14.76
C ARG A 218 -34.76 18.33 15.09
N TYR A 219 -35.86 18.91 15.60
CA TYR A 219 -35.91 20.30 16.05
C TYR A 219 -34.93 20.59 17.19
N LEU A 220 -34.90 19.74 18.23
CA LEU A 220 -34.00 19.90 19.37
C LEU A 220 -32.52 19.70 18.99
N ARG A 221 -32.23 18.80 18.04
CA ARG A 221 -30.88 18.69 17.45
C ARG A 221 -30.49 19.95 16.69
N ALA A 222 -31.41 20.52 15.90
CA ALA A 222 -31.15 21.76 15.16
C ALA A 222 -30.95 22.97 16.09
N LEU A 223 -31.72 23.08 17.19
CA LEU A 223 -31.50 24.12 18.20
C LEU A 223 -30.12 24.01 18.85
N ARG A 224 -29.68 22.79 19.20
CA ARG A 224 -28.34 22.55 19.74
C ARG A 224 -27.20 22.91 18.77
N ARG A 225 -27.45 22.86 17.46
CA ARG A 225 -26.48 23.29 16.44
C ARG A 225 -26.43 24.81 16.23
N ALA A 226 -27.47 25.53 16.66
CA ALA A 226 -27.62 26.97 16.43
C ALA A 226 -27.26 27.82 17.65
N ALA A 227 -27.01 27.19 18.80
CA ALA A 227 -26.55 27.82 20.05
C ALA A 227 -25.02 27.72 20.15
#